data_AF-A0A453FQL7-F1
#
_entry.id   AF-A0A453FQL7-F1
#
_cell.length_a   1.000
_cell.length_b   1.000
_cell.length_c   1.000
_cell.angle_alpha   90.00
_cell.angle_beta   90.00
_cell.angle_gamma   90.00
#
_symmetry.space_group_name_H-M   'P 1'
#
loop_
_entity.id
_entity.type
_entity.pdbx_description
1 polymer ?
#
loop_
_entity_poly.entity_id
_entity_poly.type
_entity_poly.pdbx_seq_one_letter_code
_entity_poly.pdbx_strand_id
1 'polypeptide(L)' 'WRLDYFLVSESIAERVHDSYILPDVSASDHSPLGLILKL' A
#
# COMPACT_ATOMS: atom_id res chain seq x y z
N TRP A 1 -9.96 -2.59 11.02
CA TRP A 1 -10.75 -2.28 9.80
C TRP A 1 -9.76 -1.90 8.71
N ARG A 2 -10.10 -1.96 7.42
CA ARG A 2 -9.21 -1.51 6.34
C ARG A 2 -9.70 -0.15 5.82
N LEU A 3 -9.06 0.93 6.25
CA LEU A 3 -9.48 2.30 5.95
C LEU A 3 -8.49 3.05 5.03
N ASP A 4 -7.28 2.53 4.91
CA ASP A 4 -6.19 3.13 4.16
C ASP A 4 -5.95 2.36 2.85
N TYR A 5 -5.72 3.07 1.74
CA TYR A 5 -5.61 2.50 0.40
C TYR A 5 -4.66 3.29 -0.49
N PHE A 6 -3.94 2.59 -1.36
CA PHE A 6 -3.37 3.18 -2.57
C PHE A 6 -4.35 2.99 -3.73
N LEU A 7 -4.71 4.07 -4.41
CA LEU A 7 -5.43 4.02 -5.68
C LEU A 7 -4.43 4.22 -6.80
N VAL A 8 -4.54 3.41 -7.85
CA VAL A 8 -3.65 3.46 -9.03
C VAL A 8 -4.49 3.61 -10.29
N SER A 9 -3.96 4.30 -11.30
CA SER A 9 -4.60 4.31 -12.61
C SER A 9 -4.42 2.96 -13.31
N GLU A 10 -5.36 2.60 -14.17
CA GLU A 10 -5.30 1.35 -14.95
C GLU A 10 -3.98 1.23 -15.75
N SER A 11 -3.50 2.34 -16.31
CA SER A 11 -2.24 2.42 -17.08
C SER A 11 -0.98 2.03 -16.30
N ILE A 12 -1.02 2.02 -14.96
CA ILE A 12 0.12 1.62 -14.12
C ILE A 12 -0.20 0.40 -13.27
N ALA A 13 -1.40 -0.17 -13.38
CA ALA A 13 -1.84 -1.30 -12.56
C ALA A 13 -0.93 -2.52 -12.74
N GLU A 14 -0.49 -2.80 -13.97
CA GLU A 14 0.44 -3.89 -14.28
C GLU A 14 1.84 -3.70 -13.68
N ARG A 15 2.19 -2.46 -13.32
CA ARG A 15 3.47 -2.14 -12.66
C ARG A 15 3.43 -2.34 -11.16
N VAL A 16 2.25 -2.54 -10.57
CA VAL A 16 2.11 -2.83 -9.14
C VAL A 16 2.67 -4.22 -8.88
N HIS A 17 3.82 -4.28 -8.23
CA HIS A 17 4.46 -5.53 -7.85
C HIS A 17 3.88 -6.09 -6.56
N ASP A 18 3.68 -5.23 -5.56
CA ASP A 18 3.20 -5.64 -4.24
C ASP A 18 2.50 -4.48 -3.52
N SER A 19 1.55 -4.80 -2.65
CA SER A 19 0.93 -3.87 -1.72
C SER A 19 0.61 -4.58 -0.41
N TYR A 20 1.12 -4.04 0.69
CA TYR A 20 1.10 -4.72 1.99
C TYR A 20 0.90 -3.73 3.14
N ILE A 21 0.49 -4.26 4.29
CA ILE A 21 0.35 -3.52 5.55
C ILE A 21 1.62 -3.73 6.36
N LEU A 22 2.07 -2.71 7.09
CA LEU A 22 3.16 -2.78 8.07
C LEU A 22 2.59 -2.74 9.50
N PRO A 23 2.04 -3.86 10.02
CA PRO A 23 1.30 -3.86 11.29
C PRO A 23 2.19 -3.61 12.50
N ASP A 24 3.49 -3.93 12.41
CA ASP A 24 4.43 -3.85 13.54
C ASP A 24 4.98 -2.43 13.76
N VAL A 25 4.62 -1.45 12.91
CA VAL A 25 5.00 -0.05 13.09
C VAL A 25 3.98 0.64 14.00
N SER A 26 4.33 0.78 15.28
CA SER A 26 3.46 1.35 16.31
C SER A 26 3.83 2.79 16.66
N ALA A 27 3.15 3.76 16.02
CA ALA A 27 3.25 5.19 16.36
C ALA A 27 1.93 5.96 16.16
N SER A 28 0.91 5.33 15.57
CA SER A 28 -0.43 5.86 15.32
C SER A 28 -1.45 4.73 15.57
N ASP A 29 -2.72 5.09 15.70
CA ASP A 29 -3.89 4.21 15.68
C ASP A 29 -4.15 3.54 14.31
N HIS A 30 -3.47 4.00 13.26
CA HIS A 30 -3.45 3.38 11.93
C HIS A 30 -2.08 2.75 11.64
N SER A 31 -2.09 1.59 10.96
CA SER A 31 -0.87 0.96 10.43
C SER A 31 -0.51 1.52 9.05
N PRO A 32 0.76 1.81 8.75
CA PRO A 32 1.19 2.22 7.43
C PRO A 32 0.98 1.14 6.35
N LEU A 33 0.88 1.56 5.10
CA LEU A 33 0.84 0.71 3.92
C LEU A 33 2.08 0.93 3.05
N GLY A 34 2.55 -0.14 2.40
CA GLY A 34 3.56 -0.11 1.36
C GLY A 34 2.98 -0.42 -0.03
N LEU A 35 3.60 0.15 -1.07
CA LEU A 35 3.35 -0.15 -2.47
C LEU A 35 4.69 -0.24 -3.20
N ILE A 36 4.94 -1.36 -3.87
CA ILE A 36 6.15 -1.56 -4.68
C ILE A 36 5.74 -1.52 -6.15
N LEU A 37 6.43 -0.69 -6.95
CA LEU A 37 6.25 -0.60 -8.40
C LEU A 37 7.48 -1.17 -9.12
N LYS A 38 7.27 -1.86 -10.23
CA LYS A 38 8.32 -2.23 -11.20
C LYS A 38 8.39 -1.17 -12.30
N LEU A 39 9.60 -0.72 -12.60
CA LEU A 39 9.89 0.26 -13.66
C LEU A 39 10.24 -0.43 -14.98
#